data_AF-A0A0B1SCX5-F1
#
_entry.id   AF-A0A0B1SCX5-F1
#
_cell.length_a   1.000
_cell.length_b   1.000
_cell.length_c   1.000
_cell.angle_alpha   90.00
_cell.angle_beta   90.00
_cell.angle_gamma   90.00
#
_symmetry.space_group_name_H-M   'P 1'
#
loop_
_entity.id
_entity.type
_entity.pdbx_description
1 polymer ?
#
loop_
_entity_poly.entity_id
_entity_poly.type
_entity_poly.pdbx_seq_one_letter_code
_entity_poly.pdbx_strand_id
1 'polypeptide(L)' 'MAWETSYNLGYAVQHCSDMTYVVCEYGAAGNCMDELTYSNGERCSECAG' A
#
# COMPACT_ATOMS: atom_id res chain seq x y z
N MET A 1 1.14 0.71 1.90
CA MET A 1 0.68 -0.05 3.08
C MET A 1 -0.58 0.53 3.69
N ALA A 2 -0.55 1.73 4.29
CA ALA A 2 -1.73 2.33 4.93
C ALA A 2 -2.61 3.17 3.99
N TRP A 3 -2.20 3.29 2.73
CA TRP A 3 -2.87 4.13 1.74
C TRP A 3 -4.23 3.52 1.38
N GLU A 4 -5.33 4.22 1.67
CA GLU A 4 -6.67 3.64 1.60
C GLU A 4 -7.07 3.16 0.19
N THR A 5 -6.51 3.78 -0.85
CA THR A 5 -6.78 3.44 -2.25
C THR A 5 -5.80 2.40 -2.81
N SER A 6 -4.79 1.97 -2.05
CA SER A 6 -3.87 0.89 -2.44
C SER A 6 -4.37 -0.48 -1.95
N TYR A 7 -5.12 -1.19 -2.80
CA TYR A 7 -5.79 -2.44 -2.44
C TYR A 7 -5.18 -3.71 -3.06
N ASN A 8 -4.30 -3.58 -4.05
CA ASN A 8 -3.52 -4.67 -4.63
C ASN A 8 -2.10 -4.65 -4.05
N LEU A 9 -1.63 -5.82 -3.61
CA LEU A 9 -0.29 -6.02 -3.09
C LEU A 9 0.39 -7.16 -3.86
N GLY A 10 1.51 -6.86 -4.50
CA GLY A 10 2.43 -7.85 -5.04
C GLY A 10 3.77 -7.78 -4.31
N TYR A 11 4.46 -8.90 -4.14
CA TYR A 11 5.80 -8.90 -3.56
C TYR A 11 6.70 -9.95 -4.21
N ALA A 12 8.00 -9.73 -4.09
CA ALA A 12 9.04 -10.67 -4.49
C ALA A 12 10.12 -10.73 -3.42
N VAL A 13 10.71 -11.91 -3.26
CA VAL A 13 11.86 -12.15 -2.39
C VAL A 13 12.98 -12.71 -3.25
N GLN A 14 14.15 -12.07 -3.19
CA GLN A 14 15.36 -12.49 -3.88
C GLN A 14 16.50 -12.64 -2.88
N HIS A 15 17.19 -13.78 -2.93
CA HIS A 15 18.45 -13.93 -2.20
C HIS A 15 19.60 -13.46 -3.11
N CYS A 16 20.26 -12.38 -2.70
CA CYS A 16 21.48 -11.86 -3.30
C CYS A 16 22.70 -12.45 -2.58
N SER A 17 23.92 -12.18 -3.08
CA SER A 17 25.15 -12.72 -2.50
C SER A 17 25.44 -12.28 -1.05
N ASP A 18 24.92 -11.12 -0.65
CA ASP A 18 25.20 -10.45 0.61
C ASP A 18 23.95 -10.16 1.45
N MET A 19 22.75 -10.28 0.87
CA MET A 19 21.49 -9.98 1.55
C MET A 19 20.30 -10.76 1.00
N THR A 20 19.20 -10.76 1.76
CA THR A 20 17.87 -11.09 1.23
C THR A 20 17.14 -9.80 0.92
N TYR A 21 16.76 -9.62 -0.34
CA TYR A 21 16.08 -8.43 -0.84
C TYR A 21 14.60 -8.72 -1.03
N VAL A 22 13.75 -7.93 -0.35
CA VAL A 22 12.29 -8.04 -0.41
C VAL A 22 11.74 -6.76 -1.01
N VAL A 23 10.94 -6.89 -2.06
CA VAL A 23 10.29 -5.76 -2.74
C VAL A 23 8.79 -5.99 -2.72
N CYS A 24 8.03 -4.94 -2.39
CA CYS A 24 6.58 -4.92 -2.47
C CYS A 24 6.14 -3.80 -3.41
N GLU A 25 5.22 -4.12 -4.30
CA GLU A 25 4.53 -3.17 -5.18
C GLU A 25 3.07 -3.04 -4.74
N TYR A 26 2.56 -1.80 -4.77
CA TYR A 26 1.21 -1.46 -4.31
C TYR A 26 0.40 -0.85 -5.46
N GLY A 27 -0.82 -1.33 -5.68
CA GLY A 27 -1.73 -0.84 -6.71
C GLY A 27 -3.12 -0.53 -6.16
N ALA A 28 -3.73 0.63 -6.37
CA ALA A 28 -3.17 1.82 -7.02
C ALA A 28 -1.97 2.39 -6.26
N ALA A 29 -1.17 3.20 -6.96
CA ALA A 29 -0.06 3.91 -6.34
C ALA A 29 -0.58 4.84 -5.23
N GLY A 30 0.18 4.94 -4.15
CA GLY A 30 -0.07 5.87 -3.05
C GLY A 30 1.13 6.77 -2.82
N ASN A 31 1.23 7.35 -1.62
CA ASN A 31 2.28 8.30 -1.24
C ASN A 31 2.34 9.52 -2.19
N CYS A 32 1.19 9.97 -2.68
CA CYS A 32 1.07 11.21 -3.41
C CYS A 32 1.29 12.39 -2.46
N MET A 33 2.14 13.34 -2.85
CA MET A 33 2.42 14.51 -2.03
C MET A 33 1.15 15.34 -1.84
N ASP A 34 0.98 15.87 -0.63
CA ASP A 34 -0.16 16.70 -0.22
C ASP A 34 -1.54 15.97 -0.25
N GLU A 35 -1.55 14.65 -0.40
CA GLU A 35 -2.75 13.82 -0.23
C GLU A 35 -2.80 13.17 1.17
N LEU A 36 -4.01 12.94 1.68
CA LEU A 36 -4.21 12.16 2.90
C LEU A 36 -3.99 10.68 2.61
N THR A 37 -3.27 10.00 3.50
CA THR A 37 -3.08 8.54 3.43
C THR A 37 -4.41 7.77 3.49
N TYR A 38 -5.37 8.28 4.26
CA TYR A 38 -6.72 7.72 4.38
C TYR A 38 -7.70 8.81 4.87
N SER A 39 -9.00 8.62 4.60
CA SER A 39 -10.06 9.49 5.07
C SER A 39 -10.29 9.33 6.59
N ASN A 40 -10.62 10.43 7.27
CA ASN A 40 -10.97 10.38 8.68
C ASN A 40 -12.47 10.17 8.83
N GLY A 41 -12.89 9.15 9.59
CA GLY A 41 -14.29 8.82 9.80
C GLY A 41 -14.51 7.61 10.69
N GLU A 42 -15.78 7.25 10.89
CA GLU A 42 -16.13 5.98 11.53
C GLU A 42 -15.82 4.80 10.61
N ARG A 43 -15.56 3.63 11.21
CA ARG A 43 -15.19 2.44 10.44
C ARG A 43 -16.31 2.05 9.46
N CYS A 44 -15.94 1.86 8.20
CA CYS A 44 -16.83 1.45 7.10
C CYS A 44 -17.92 2.47 6.71
N SER A 45 -17.88 3.71 7.20
CA SER A 45 -18.90 4.72 6.84
C SER A 45 -18.91 5.11 5.36
N GLU A 46 -17.80 4.87 4.65
CA GLU A 46 -17.59 5.28 3.26
C GLU A 46 -17.34 4.11 2.28
N CYS A 47 -17.59 2.86 2.70
CA CYS A 47 -17.43 1.70 1.81
C CYS A 47 -18.59 1.58 0.80
N ALA A 48 -18.30 1.25 -0.45
CA ALA A 48 -19.30 0.82 -1.42
C ALA A 48 -19.68 -0.64 -1.11
N GLY A 49 -20.89 -0.86 -0.60
CA GLY A 49 -21.39 -2.17 -0.16
C GLY A 49 -21.61 -3.21 -1.26
#